data_AF-A0A7X8W9V2-F1
#
_entry.id   AF-A0A7X8W9V2-F1
#
_cell.length_a   1.000
_cell.length_b   1.000
_cell.length_c   1.000
_cell.angle_alpha   90.00
_cell.angle_beta   90.00
_cell.angle_gamma   90.00
#
_symmetry.space_group_name_H-M   'P 1'
#
loop_
_entity.id
_entity.type
_entity.pdbx_description
1 polymer ?
#
loop_
_entity_poly.entity_id
_entity_poly.type
_entity_poly.pdbx_seq_one_letter_code
_entity_poly.pdbx_strand_id
1 'polypeptide(L)'
;TDFDNEKSLCYTYLISLNKGNEGLFDDTIDDIIKTENAYFLEISISREKPLASIYYWRYIWKNDEINLDVSQTPYIEEHQLIGDIFKVFADEYHLLILDDATLHEQNVIGDKTISIYQQYFLMPD
;
A
#
# COMPACT_ATOMS: atom_id res chain seq x y z
N THR A 1 9.99 5.05 -9.27
CA THR A 1 9.09 5.82 -8.38
C THR A 1 8.71 7.11 -9.07
N ASP A 2 7.64 7.77 -8.64
CA ASP A 2 7.16 9.05 -9.16
C ASP A 2 7.80 10.27 -8.47
N PHE A 3 8.88 10.04 -7.72
CA PHE A 3 9.55 11.04 -6.89
C PHE A 3 9.99 12.29 -7.68
N ASP A 4 10.41 12.12 -8.93
CA ASP A 4 10.85 13.21 -9.82
C ASP A 4 9.71 13.80 -10.66
N ASN A 5 8.49 13.28 -10.54
CA ASN A 5 7.33 13.79 -11.25
C ASN A 5 6.63 14.86 -10.41
N GLU A 6 6.99 16.12 -10.64
CA GLU A 6 6.40 17.26 -9.92
C GLU A 6 4.86 17.32 -10.01
N LYS A 7 4.27 16.72 -11.05
CA LYS A 7 2.82 16.65 -11.25
C LYS A 7 2.14 15.48 -10.52
N SER A 8 2.89 14.57 -9.91
CA SER A 8 2.29 13.50 -9.10
C SER A 8 1.66 14.08 -7.84
N LEU A 9 0.46 13.60 -7.50
CA LEU A 9 -0.25 13.96 -6.28
C LEU A 9 0.11 13.03 -5.10
N CYS A 10 0.92 12.01 -5.35
CA CYS A 10 1.36 11.03 -4.37
C CYS A 10 2.88 10.83 -4.43
N TYR A 11 3.44 10.27 -3.37
CA TYR A 11 4.72 9.58 -3.39
C TYR A 11 4.45 8.09 -3.36
N THR A 12 4.91 7.38 -4.38
CA THR A 12 4.72 5.94 -4.54
C THR A 12 6.04 5.20 -4.37
N TYR A 13 6.07 4.29 -3.41
CA TYR A 13 7.19 3.42 -3.09
C TYR A 13 6.80 1.97 -3.38
N LEU A 14 7.66 1.24 -4.07
CA LEU A 14 7.49 -0.19 -4.32
C LEU A 14 8.65 -0.93 -3.69
N ILE A 15 8.38 -1.69 -2.65
CA ILE A 15 9.37 -2.40 -1.84
C ILE A 15 9.31 -3.88 -2.21
N SER A 16 10.43 -4.47 -2.64
CA SER A 16 10.48 -5.92 -2.82
C SER A 16 10.46 -6.63 -1.48
N LEU A 17 9.65 -7.68 -1.39
CA LEU A 17 9.53 -8.55 -0.22
C LEU A 17 10.21 -9.92 -0.46
N ASN A 18 10.78 -10.13 -1.66
CA ASN A 18 11.54 -11.34 -1.95
C ASN A 18 12.87 -11.34 -1.18
N LYS A 19 13.32 -12.54 -0.75
CA LYS A 19 14.66 -12.84 -0.22
C LYS A 19 15.26 -11.74 0.67
N GLY A 20 14.60 -11.46 1.80
CA GLY A 20 15.21 -10.65 2.88
C GLY A 20 15.22 -9.14 2.66
N ASN A 21 14.29 -8.61 1.85
CA ASN A 21 14.19 -7.19 1.52
C ASN A 21 15.43 -6.64 0.78
N GLU A 22 16.17 -7.51 0.07
CA GLU A 22 17.27 -7.04 -0.77
C GLU A 22 16.70 -6.12 -1.86
N GLY A 23 17.31 -4.94 -2.01
CA GLY A 23 16.91 -3.99 -3.05
C GLY A 23 17.09 -4.63 -4.42
N LEU A 24 15.99 -5.01 -5.06
CA LEU A 24 16.03 -5.59 -6.39
C LEU A 24 16.20 -4.46 -7.41
N PHE A 25 17.28 -4.52 -8.18
CA PHE A 25 17.43 -3.75 -9.41
C PHE A 25 16.54 -4.38 -10.51
N ASP A 26 16.12 -3.59 -11.51
CA ASP A 26 15.17 -4.01 -12.56
C ASP A 26 15.49 -5.38 -13.18
N ASP A 27 16.76 -5.63 -13.52
CA ASP A 27 17.19 -6.89 -14.15
C ASP A 27 16.96 -8.12 -13.25
N THR A 28 16.97 -7.95 -11.92
CA THR A 28 16.77 -9.04 -10.96
C THR A 28 15.28 -9.37 -10.77
N ILE A 29 14.39 -8.40 -10.99
CA ILE A 29 12.94 -8.58 -10.88
C ILE A 29 12.43 -9.51 -11.98
N ASP A 30 12.87 -9.27 -13.23
CA ASP A 30 12.49 -10.10 -14.38
C ASP A 30 12.91 -11.57 -14.22
N ASP A 31 14.09 -11.79 -13.64
CA ASP A 31 14.59 -13.13 -13.35
C ASP A 31 13.84 -13.80 -12.19
N ILE A 32 13.48 -13.04 -11.16
CA ILE A 32 12.68 -13.55 -10.04
C ILE A 32 11.30 -13.96 -10.55
N ILE A 33 10.59 -13.12 -11.30
CA ILE A 33 9.25 -13.43 -11.81
C ILE A 33 9.24 -14.72 -12.64
N LYS A 34 10.30 -14.98 -13.40
CA LYS A 34 10.41 -16.21 -14.23
C LYS A 34 10.74 -17.46 -13.43
N THR A 35 11.30 -17.33 -12.23
CA THR A 35 11.82 -18.46 -11.44
C THR A 35 10.98 -18.76 -10.20
N GLU A 36 10.34 -17.76 -9.62
CA GLU A 36 9.49 -17.83 -8.44
C GLU A 36 8.42 -16.72 -8.45
N ASN A 37 7.50 -16.75 -7.48
CA ASN A 37 6.56 -15.64 -7.33
C ASN A 37 7.31 -14.39 -6.83
N ALA A 38 7.08 -13.26 -7.48
CA ALA A 38 7.62 -11.98 -7.01
C ALA A 38 6.58 -11.27 -6.14
N TYR A 39 7.01 -10.75 -5.00
CA TYR A 39 6.15 -10.10 -4.01
C TYR A 39 6.65 -8.70 -3.71
N PHE A 40 5.72 -7.74 -3.69
CA PHE A 40 6.03 -6.36 -3.40
C PHE A 40 5.02 -5.75 -2.43
N LEU A 41 5.47 -4.76 -1.66
CA LEU A 41 4.61 -3.84 -0.93
C LEU A 41 4.65 -2.49 -1.66
N GLU A 42 3.51 -2.09 -2.21
CA GLU A 42 3.29 -0.72 -2.64
C GLU A 42 2.82 0.12 -1.45
N ILE A 43 3.46 1.28 -1.27
CA ILE A 43 3.05 2.31 -0.34
C ILE A 43 2.83 3.58 -1.14
N SER A 44 1.64 4.16 -1.03
CA SER A 44 1.29 5.43 -1.66
C SER A 44 0.94 6.45 -0.57
N ILE A 45 1.61 7.60 -0.56
CA ILE A 45 1.37 8.69 0.41
C ILE A 45 0.94 9.95 -0.34
N SER A 46 -0.20 10.53 0.02
CA SER A 46 -0.68 11.77 -0.61
C SER A 46 0.22 12.95 -0.27
N ARG A 47 0.46 13.81 -1.26
CA ARG A 47 1.20 15.08 -1.10
C ARG A 47 0.31 16.22 -0.59
N GLU A 48 -1.01 16.05 -0.65
CA GLU A 48 -1.98 17.10 -0.35
C GLU A 48 -2.73 16.90 0.96
N LYS A 49 -2.88 15.63 1.38
CA LYS A 49 -3.63 15.24 2.58
C LYS A 49 -2.83 14.21 3.37
N PRO A 50 -3.03 14.10 4.69
CA PRO A 50 -2.38 13.07 5.51
C PRO A 50 -3.07 11.72 5.28
N LEU A 51 -2.95 11.21 4.06
CA LEU A 51 -3.55 9.98 3.59
C LEU A 51 -2.45 9.06 3.07
N ALA A 52 -2.57 7.78 3.37
CA ALA A 52 -1.75 6.74 2.78
C ALA A 52 -2.58 5.53 2.38
N SER A 53 -2.03 4.68 1.52
CA SER A 53 -2.56 3.36 1.21
C SER A 53 -1.42 2.37 1.06
N ILE A 54 -1.71 1.11 1.38
CA ILE A 54 -0.78 -0.01 1.18
C ILE A 54 -1.43 -1.12 0.39
N TYR A 55 -0.68 -1.69 -0.54
CA TYR A 55 -1.11 -2.84 -1.33
C TYR A 55 0.02 -3.84 -1.49
N TYR A 56 -0.27 -5.11 -1.24
CA TYR A 56 0.59 -6.23 -1.54
C TYR A 56 0.37 -6.67 -2.97
N TRP A 57 1.44 -6.68 -3.75
CA TRP A 57 1.47 -7.16 -5.12
C TRP A 57 2.10 -8.54 -5.15
N ARG A 58 1.57 -9.42 -5.99
CA ARG A 58 2.16 -10.72 -6.27
C ARG A 58 2.12 -10.98 -7.76
N TYR A 59 3.29 -11.12 -8.36
CA TYR A 59 3.43 -11.60 -9.73
C TYR A 59 3.60 -13.12 -9.72
N ILE A 60 2.75 -13.81 -10.49
CA ILE A 60 2.77 -15.26 -10.65
C ILE A 60 3.04 -15.57 -12.12
N TRP A 61 4.13 -16.30 -12.39
CA TRP A 61 4.36 -16.90 -13.70
C TRP A 61 3.65 -18.25 -13.80
N LYS A 62 2.69 -18.38 -14.73
CA LYS A 62 1.95 -19.63 -14.96
C LYS A 62 1.52 -19.72 -16.43
N ASN A 63 1.70 -20.88 -17.05
CA ASN A 63 1.29 -21.15 -18.44
C ASN A 63 1.83 -20.10 -19.45
N ASP A 64 3.10 -19.70 -19.30
CA ASP A 64 3.76 -18.67 -20.13
C ASP A 64 3.14 -17.27 -20.04
N GLU A 65 2.35 -17.02 -18.99
CA GLU A 65 1.75 -15.71 -18.69
C GLU A 65 2.18 -15.21 -17.30
N ILE A 66 2.40 -13.90 -17.19
CA ILE A 66 2.60 -13.20 -15.91
C ILE A 66 1.26 -12.61 -15.48
N ASN A 67 0.76 -13.04 -14.33
CA ASN A 67 -0.43 -12.47 -13.71
C ASN A 67 -0.05 -11.62 -12.50
N LEU A 68 -0.65 -10.44 -12.37
CA LEU A 68 -0.54 -9.57 -11.21
C LEU A 68 -1.79 -9.73 -10.33
N ASP A 69 -1.57 -10.19 -9.10
CA ASP A 69 -2.58 -10.17 -8.05
C ASP A 69 -2.27 -9.01 -7.09
N VAL A 70 -3.28 -8.21 -6.75
CA VAL A 70 -3.19 -7.11 -5.77
C VAL A 70 -4.12 -7.35 -4.59
N SER A 71 -3.64 -7.12 -3.38
CA SER A 71 -4.36 -7.38 -2.14
C SER A 71 -4.01 -6.34 -1.06
N GLN A 72 -4.93 -6.03 -0.16
CA GLN A 72 -4.63 -5.22 1.05
C GLN A 72 -4.09 -6.07 2.21
N THR A 73 -4.25 -7.40 2.12
CA THR A 73 -3.65 -8.35 3.07
C THR A 73 -2.41 -9.00 2.47
N PRO A 74 -1.39 -9.31 3.28
CA PRO A 74 -0.20 -9.98 2.76
C PRO A 74 -0.52 -11.40 2.27
N TYR A 75 0.21 -11.84 1.26
CA TYR A 75 0.08 -13.20 0.71
C TYR A 75 0.78 -14.27 1.55
N ILE A 76 1.79 -13.88 2.33
CA ILE A 76 2.52 -14.73 3.29
C ILE A 76 2.75 -13.94 4.58
N GLU A 77 2.79 -14.62 5.71
CA GLU A 77 2.80 -13.99 7.05
C GLU A 77 4.06 -13.16 7.28
N GLU A 78 5.21 -13.58 6.75
CA GLU A 78 6.50 -12.92 6.91
C GLU A 78 6.49 -11.49 6.32
N HIS A 79 5.65 -11.24 5.32
CA HIS A 79 5.51 -9.91 4.70
C HIS A 79 4.74 -8.92 5.57
N GLN A 80 4.00 -9.40 6.58
CA GLN A 80 3.24 -8.56 7.49
C GLN A 80 4.16 -7.60 8.26
N LEU A 81 5.40 -8.02 8.58
CA LEU A 81 6.35 -7.22 9.34
C LEU A 81 6.62 -5.85 8.70
N ILE A 82 6.80 -5.81 7.38
CA ILE A 82 7.07 -4.55 6.67
C ILE A 82 5.82 -3.66 6.64
N GLY A 83 4.64 -4.25 6.45
CA GLY A 83 3.37 -3.53 6.55
C GLY A 83 3.15 -2.94 7.94
N ASP A 84 3.51 -3.67 9.00
CA ASP A 84 3.37 -3.20 10.38
C ASP A 84 4.34 -2.06 10.71
N ILE A 85 5.58 -2.12 10.21
CA ILE A 85 6.53 -1.00 10.29
C ILE A 85 5.91 0.25 9.65
N PHE A 86 5.29 0.11 8.48
CA PHE A 86 4.62 1.25 7.84
C PHE A 86 3.41 1.74 8.64
N LYS A 87 2.63 0.88 9.27
CA LYS A 87 1.51 1.28 10.14
C LYS A 87 1.98 2.09 11.35
N VAL A 88 3.08 1.70 11.97
CA VAL A 88 3.70 2.47 13.06
C VAL A 88 4.12 3.85 12.56
N PHE A 89 4.79 3.92 11.41
CA PHE A 89 5.13 5.19 10.76
C PHE A 89 3.87 6.04 10.49
N ALA A 90 2.82 5.46 9.92
CA ALA A 90 1.59 6.18 9.62
C ALA A 90 0.96 6.79 10.89
N ASP A 91 0.93 6.03 12.00
CA ASP A 91 0.43 6.51 13.29
C ASP A 91 1.28 7.66 13.85
N GLU A 92 2.61 7.53 13.84
CA GLU A 92 3.55 8.57 14.30
C GLU A 92 3.41 9.90 13.54
N TYR A 93 3.04 9.83 12.27
CA TYR A 93 2.86 11.00 11.41
C TYR A 93 1.38 11.37 11.16
N HIS A 94 0.46 10.77 11.91
CA HIS A 94 -0.98 11.03 11.82
C HIS A 94 -1.55 10.87 10.40
N LEU A 95 -1.04 9.89 9.66
CA LEU A 95 -1.55 9.51 8.35
C LEU A 95 -2.72 8.54 8.50
N LEU A 96 -3.84 8.87 7.87
CA LEU A 96 -4.96 7.94 7.75
C LEU A 96 -4.67 6.94 6.63
N ILE A 97 -4.53 5.66 6.98
CA ILE A 97 -4.41 4.57 6.02
C ILE A 97 -5.80 4.25 5.48
N LEU A 98 -5.98 4.40 4.17
CA LEU A 98 -7.19 4.00 3.46
C LEU A 98 -7.06 2.55 3.02
N ASP A 99 -7.86 1.69 3.66
CA ASP A 99 -8.14 0.34 3.19
C ASP A 99 -9.63 0.20 2.81
N ASP A 100 -10.03 -0.96 2.29
CA ASP A 100 -11.40 -1.20 1.86
C ASP A 100 -12.38 -1.08 3.03
N ALA A 101 -11.95 -1.46 4.23
CA ALA A 101 -12.78 -1.32 5.43
C ALA A 101 -13.04 0.15 5.74
N THR A 102 -12.00 0.98 5.74
CA THR A 102 -12.07 2.43 5.93
C THR A 102 -12.94 3.08 4.86
N LEU A 103 -12.77 2.71 3.58
CA LEU A 103 -13.54 3.26 2.46
C LEU A 103 -15.03 2.95 2.51
N HIS A 104 -15.40 1.79 3.07
CA HIS A 104 -16.79 1.36 3.21
C HIS A 104 -17.37 1.63 4.60
N GLU A 105 -16.59 2.24 5.50
CA GLU A 105 -17.02 2.54 6.85
C GLU A 105 -18.19 3.54 6.81
N GLN A 106 -19.34 3.12 7.35
CA GLN A 106 -20.48 3.99 7.56
C GLN A 106 -20.44 4.51 8.99
N ASN A 107 -19.90 5.71 9.15
CA ASN A 107 -19.84 6.35 10.45
C ASN A 107 -21.14 7.12 10.72
N VAL A 108 -21.80 6.78 11.81
CA VAL A 108 -23.05 7.41 12.24
C VAL A 108 -22.79 8.19 13.53
N ILE A 109 -22.94 9.51 13.48
CA ILE A 109 -22.87 10.39 14.65
C ILE A 109 -24.26 10.98 14.89
N GLY A 110 -24.88 10.57 16.00
CA GLY A 110 -26.29 10.85 16.26
C GLY A 110 -27.17 10.18 15.19
N ASP A 111 -27.99 10.98 14.50
CA ASP A 111 -28.89 10.50 13.43
C ASP A 111 -28.33 10.72 12.01
N LYS A 112 -27.04 11.07 11.88
CA LYS A 112 -26.41 11.40 10.59
C LYS A 112 -25.31 10.41 10.23
N THR A 113 -25.41 9.84 9.04
CA THR A 113 -24.26 9.20 8.37
C THR A 113 -23.32 10.30 7.88
N ILE A 114 -22.07 10.24 8.32
CA ILE A 114 -21.01 11.15 7.89
C ILE A 114 -20.04 10.42 6.96
N SER A 115 -19.47 11.15 6.01
CA SER A 115 -18.42 10.59 5.16
C SER A 115 -17.10 10.51 5.92
N ILE A 116 -16.20 9.63 5.48
CA ILE A 116 -14.79 9.56 5.94
C ILE A 116 -14.16 10.96 5.91
N TYR A 117 -14.43 11.73 4.85
CA TYR A 117 -13.90 13.08 4.76
C TYR A 117 -14.37 13.99 5.90
N GLN A 118 -15.65 13.89 6.28
CA GLN A 118 -16.19 14.66 7.40
C GLN A 118 -15.61 14.21 8.73
N GLN A 119 -15.51 12.90 8.93
CA GLN A 119 -14.99 12.28 10.15
C GLN A 119 -13.54 12.68 10.44
N TYR A 120 -12.66 12.59 9.44
CA TYR A 120 -11.22 12.73 9.67
C TYR A 120 -10.66 14.13 9.32
N PHE A 121 -11.41 14.99 8.60
CA PHE A 121 -10.89 16.30 8.17
C PHE A 121 -11.74 17.51 8.53
N LEU A 122 -12.99 17.34 8.96
CA LEU A 122 -13.89 18.46 9.27
C LEU A 122 -14.34 18.52 10.73
N MET A 123 -14.27 17.42 11.47
CA MET A 123 -14.58 17.40 12.88
C MET A 123 -13.30 17.58 13.70
N PRO A 124 -13.17 18.66 14.49
CA PRO A 124 -12.09 18.76 15.47
C PRO A 124 -12.34 17.79 16.63
N ASP A 125 -11.25 17.24 17.18
CA ASP A 125 -11.24 16.42 18.41
C ASP A 125 -11.84 17.15 19.63
#